data_AF-A0A2T1ACF2-F1
#
_entry.id   AF-A0A2T1ACF2-F1
#
_cell.length_a   1.000
_cell.length_b   1.000
_cell.length_c   1.000
_cell.angle_alpha   90.00
_cell.angle_beta   90.00
_cell.angle_gamma   90.00
#
_symmetry.space_group_name_H-M   'P 1'
#
loop_
_entity.id
_entity.type
_entity.pdbx_description
1 polymer ?
#
loop_
_entity_poly.entity_id
_entity_poly.type
_entity_poly.pdbx_seq_one_letter_code
_entity_poly.pdbx_strand_id
1 'polypeptide(L)' 'MKYGWRFVFIPLWVLCISGAALTAFLIADWLAWQAFAVAIAIGLIVGVPAGLWTTFKVRRNDPAWS' A
#
# COMPACT_ATOMS: atom_id res chain seq x y z
N MET A 1 -20.15 0.18 -5.16
CA MET A 1 -19.69 -1.00 -4.39
C MET A 1 -20.05 -0.79 -2.92
N LYS A 2 -21.08 -1.44 -2.39
CA LYS A 2 -21.42 -1.36 -0.95
C LYS A 2 -20.30 -2.08 -0.17
N TYR A 3 -19.27 -1.35 0.24
CA TYR A 3 -18.21 -1.76 1.20
C TYR A 3 -16.99 -2.57 0.70
N GLY A 4 -16.67 -2.50 -0.59
CA GLY A 4 -15.44 -3.09 -1.15
C GLY A 4 -14.16 -2.24 -1.08
N TRP A 5 -14.22 -1.01 -0.55
CA TRP A 5 -13.13 -0.03 -0.62
C TRP A 5 -11.79 -0.52 -0.08
N ARG A 6 -11.80 -1.43 0.91
CA ARG A 6 -10.60 -2.07 1.45
C ARG A 6 -9.84 -2.85 0.38
N PHE A 7 -10.55 -3.50 -0.54
CA PHE A 7 -9.97 -4.27 -1.64
C PHE A 7 -9.38 -3.40 -2.76
N VAL A 8 -9.59 -2.08 -2.71
CA VAL A 8 -8.97 -1.13 -3.64
C VAL A 8 -7.85 -0.38 -2.94
N PHE A 9 -8.12 0.22 -1.78
CA PHE A 9 -7.14 1.05 -1.07
C PHE A 9 -5.95 0.26 -0.55
N ILE A 10 -6.15 -0.94 -0.02
CA ILE A 10 -5.05 -1.76 0.52
C ILE A 10 -4.07 -2.15 -0.58
N PRO A 11 -4.47 -2.85 -1.67
CA PRO A 11 -3.51 -3.22 -2.70
C PRO A 11 -2.89 -2.00 -3.40
N LEU A 12 -3.64 -0.91 -3.56
CA LEU A 12 -3.09 0.33 -4.12
C LEU A 12 -1.95 0.89 -3.26
N TRP A 13 -2.16 1.00 -1.94
CA TRP A 13 -1.12 1.45 -1.01
C TRP A 13 0.09 0.52 -1.02
N VAL A 14 -0.14 -0.80 -0.97
CA VAL A 14 0.93 -1.80 -1.00
C VAL A 14 1.74 -1.67 -2.28
N LEU A 15 1.10 -1.58 -3.44
CA LEU A 15 1.78 -1.46 -4.73
C LEU A 15 2.57 -0.16 -4.86
N CYS A 16 2.02 0.97 -4.42
CA CYS A 16 2.73 2.25 -4.46
C CYS A 16 3.97 2.25 -3.55
N ILE A 17 3.85 1.73 -2.32
CA ILE A 17 4.97 1.69 -1.39
C ILE A 17 6.03 0.68 -1.82
N SER A 18 5.63 -0.53 -2.24
CA SER A 18 6.54 -1.52 -2.81
C SER A 18 7.27 -0.98 -4.03
N GLY A 19 6.56 -0.31 -4.94
CA GLY A 19 7.14 0.31 -6.13
C GLY A 19 8.16 1.38 -5.78
N ALA A 20 7.82 2.30 -4.87
CA ALA A 20 8.74 3.33 -4.42
C ALA A 20 9.99 2.76 -3.73
N ALA A 21 9.82 1.77 -2.85
CA ALA A 21 10.94 1.09 -2.18
C ALA A 21 11.84 0.36 -3.17
N LEU A 22 11.25 -0.37 -4.13
CA LEU A 22 12.00 -1.07 -5.17
C LEU A 22 12.78 -0.09 -6.04
N THR A 23 12.16 1.01 -6.49
CA THR A 23 12.85 2.06 -7.26
C THR A 23 14.03 2.62 -6.47
N ALA A 24 13.88 2.89 -5.17
CA ALA A 24 14.98 3.36 -4.33
C ALA A 24 16.13 2.34 -4.24
N PHE A 25 15.84 1.05 -4.09
CA PHE A 25 16.86 0.00 -4.06
C PHE A 25 17.61 -0.14 -5.38
N LEU A 26 16.90 -0.06 -6.51
CA LEU A 26 17.52 -0.15 -7.83
C LEU A 26 18.39 1.08 -8.13
N ILE A 27 17.98 2.28 -7.69
CA ILE A 27 18.82 3.49 -7.78
C ILE A 27 20.08 3.37 -6.94
N ALA A 28 20.00 2.66 -5.81
CA ALA A 28 21.14 2.36 -4.94
C ALA A 28 22.02 1.19 -5.42
N ASP A 29 21.85 0.76 -6.69
CA ASP A 29 22.57 -0.35 -7.32
C ASP A 29 22.36 -1.74 -6.67
N TRP A 30 21.30 -1.90 -5.87
CA TRP A 30 20.97 -3.18 -5.26
C TRP A 30 20.13 -4.06 -6.20
N LEU A 31 20.78 -4.59 -7.24
CA LEU A 31 20.15 -5.46 -8.25
C LEU A 31 20.17 -6.93 -7.84
N ALA A 32 19.50 -7.26 -6.73
CA ALA A 32 19.42 -8.63 -6.23
C ALA A 32 17.97 -9.03 -5.96
N TRP A 33 17.67 -10.34 -5.96
CA TRP A 33 16.32 -10.84 -5.69
C TRP A 33 15.82 -10.43 -4.30
N GLN A 34 16.74 -10.24 -3.34
CA GLN A 34 16.46 -9.77 -2.00
C GLN A 34 15.85 -8.36 -2.01
N ALA A 35 16.25 -7.48 -2.93
CA ALA A 35 15.69 -6.12 -3.02
C ALA A 35 14.18 -6.18 -3.33
N PHE A 36 13.76 -7.10 -4.20
CA PHE A 36 12.33 -7.32 -4.49
C PHE A 36 11.58 -7.89 -3.28
N ALA A 37 12.15 -8.89 -2.61
CA ALA A 37 11.53 -9.49 -1.42
C ALA A 37 11.36 -8.47 -0.28
N VAL A 38 12.39 -7.65 -0.04
CA VAL A 38 12.37 -6.58 0.98
C VAL A 38 11.39 -5.48 0.58
N ALA A 39 11.33 -5.07 -0.69
CA ALA A 39 10.38 -4.07 -1.15
C ALA A 39 8.92 -4.51 -0.95
N ILE A 40 8.61 -5.78 -1.27
CA ILE A 40 7.29 -6.38 -1.00
C ILE A 40 6.99 -6.39 0.49
N ALA A 41 7.96 -6.79 1.32
CA ALA A 41 7.79 -6.80 2.78
C ALA A 41 7.50 -5.40 3.32
N ILE A 42 8.23 -4.37 2.85
CA ILE A 42 7.99 -2.97 3.22
C ILE A 42 6.59 -2.53 2.79
N GLY A 43 6.20 -2.82 1.55
CA GLY A 43 4.88 -2.49 1.04
C GLY A 43 3.75 -3.15 1.81
N LEU A 44 3.92 -4.40 2.28
CA LEU A 44 2.93 -5.06 3.12
C LEU A 44 2.89 -4.47 4.54
N ILE A 45 4.05 -4.25 5.16
CA ILE A 45 4.15 -3.73 6.54
C ILE A 45 3.60 -2.30 6.63
N VAL A 46 3.87 -1.46 5.64
CA VAL A 46 3.48 -0.03 5.65
C VAL A 46 2.19 0.21 4.88
N GLY A 47 2.03 -0.41 3.71
CA GLY A 47 0.89 -0.20 2.82
C GLY A 47 -0.42 -0.78 3.35
N VAL A 48 -0.40 -1.92 4.05
CA VAL A 48 -1.62 -2.49 4.64
C VAL A 48 -2.23 -1.58 5.72
N PRO A 49 -1.48 -1.13 6.75
CA PRO A 49 -2.05 -0.22 7.74
C PRO A 49 -2.45 1.13 7.14
N ALA A 50 -1.69 1.66 6.17
CA ALA A 50 -2.07 2.89 5.47
C ALA A 50 -3.36 2.74 4.66
N GLY A 51 -3.54 1.63 3.95
CA GLY A 51 -4.75 1.29 3.21
C GLY A 51 -5.99 1.10 4.11
N LEU A 52 -5.80 0.48 5.28
CA LEU A 52 -6.85 0.36 6.29
C LEU A 52 -7.23 1.74 6.85
N TRP A 53 -6.25 2.54 7.28
CA TRP A 53 -6.47 3.88 7.82
C TRP A 53 -7.22 4.77 6.85
N THR A 54 -6.80 4.80 5.58
CA THR A 54 -7.46 5.58 4.54
C THR A 54 -8.90 5.13 4.31
N THR A 55 -9.15 3.82 4.30
CA THR A 55 -10.53 3.30 4.23
C THR A 55 -11.37 3.76 5.43
N PHE A 56 -10.83 3.73 6.65
CA PHE A 56 -11.53 4.22 7.84
C PHE A 56 -11.79 5.73 7.79
N LYS A 57 -10.83 6.53 7.33
CA LYS A 57 -11.00 7.98 7.19
C LYS A 57 -12.07 8.33 6.17
N VAL A 58 -12.06 7.70 5.00
CA VAL A 58 -13.09 7.91 3.97
C VAL A 58 -14.45 7.51 4.53
N ARG A 59 -14.54 6.36 5.21
CA ARG A 59 -15.77 5.91 5.87
C ARG A 59 -16.34 6.89 6.88
N ARG A 60 -15.48 7.52 7.68
CA ARG A 60 -15.89 8.48 8.70
C ARG A 60 -16.45 9.79 8.12
N ASN A 61 -15.93 10.21 6.97
CA ASN A 61 -16.23 11.52 6.36
C ASN A 61 -17.27 11.44 5.24
N ASP A 62 -17.79 10.26 4.93
CA ASP A 62 -18.77 10.06 3.87
C ASP A 62 -20.20 10.24 4.42
N PRO A 63 -20.92 11.33 4.09
CA PRO A 63 -22.27 11.58 4.57
C PRO A 63 -23.31 10.61 3.99
N ALA A 64 -22.97 9.85 2.93
CA ALA A 64 -23.82 8.80 2.37
C ALA A 64 -23.63 7.44 3.08
N TRP A 65 -22.72 7.38 4.07
CA TRP A 65 -22.42 6.17 4.83
C TRP A 65 -23.36 6.03 6.03
N SER A 66 -24.61 5.60 5.77
CA SER A 66 -25.56 5.17 6.80
C SER A 66 -25.15 3.87 7.48
#